data_AF-A0A357YJA3-F1
#
_entry.id   AF-A0A357YJA3-F1
#
_cell.length_a   1.000
_cell.length_b   1.000
_cell.length_c   1.000
_cell.angle_alpha   90.00
_cell.angle_beta   90.00
_cell.angle_gamma   90.00
#
_symmetry.space_group_name_H-M   'P 1'
#
loop_
_entity.id
_entity.type
_entity.pdbx_description
1 polymer ?
#
loop_
_entity_poly.entity_id
_entity_poly.type
_entity_poly.pdbx_seq_one_letter_code
_entity_poly.pdbx_strand_id
1 'polypeptide(L)'
;MKTTLHYYIIFFLLTVSFSAFPQKSLVILHTNDTHSRIEPLPETDRTFPGRGGVERRAILIDQIRKENKNVLLFDAGDFLQGTPYFNLFKGEVEIKSMNLMGYDAVTLGNHEFDYGLEILEKVAREADFPIVSSNYDFSQTPLKNLIEQYVILKRGGLRIGVIGINIQPRGLIATNNYEGMKFHEPIKTANETANLLRSKYKCDIIVCLSHLGYLSDLNLAESTKDIDIIIGGHSHTYLKEPAVRQNLENKDVKIFQTNGRGVFVGRMDIELEKAR
;
A
#
# COMPACT_ATOMS: atom_id res chain seq x y z
N MET A 1 64.08 52.95 20.70
CA MET A 1 63.23 51.75 20.52
C MET A 1 61.83 52.21 20.18
N LYS A 2 61.31 51.90 18.99
CA LYS A 2 59.94 52.24 18.60
C LYS A 2 59.06 51.02 18.85
N THR A 3 58.10 51.14 19.74
CA THR A 3 57.07 50.14 20.01
C THR A 3 55.88 50.39 19.09
N THR A 4 55.53 49.41 18.27
CA THR A 4 54.38 49.46 17.37
C THR A 4 53.25 48.65 18.01
N LEU A 5 52.16 49.33 18.39
CA LEU A 5 50.99 48.69 19.01
C LEU A 5 49.95 48.38 17.94
N HIS A 6 49.56 47.11 17.81
CA HIS A 6 48.54 46.65 16.87
C HIS A 6 47.23 46.41 17.61
N TYR A 7 46.15 47.05 17.17
CA TYR A 7 44.80 46.81 17.66
C TYR A 7 44.05 45.92 16.67
N TYR A 8 43.47 44.83 17.16
CA TYR A 8 42.60 43.96 16.39
C TYR A 8 41.15 44.14 16.87
N ILE A 9 40.26 44.51 15.95
CA ILE A 9 38.82 44.50 16.19
C ILE A 9 38.30 43.13 15.77
N ILE A 10 37.87 42.31 16.73
CA ILE A 10 37.25 41.01 16.46
C ILE A 10 35.76 41.24 16.25
N PHE A 11 35.29 41.08 15.02
CA PHE A 11 33.87 41.14 14.68
C PHE A 11 33.24 39.78 15.02
N PHE A 12 32.42 39.73 16.07
CA PHE A 12 31.67 38.52 16.43
C PHE A 12 30.46 38.40 15.51
N LEU A 13 30.56 37.59 14.44
CA LEU A 13 29.41 37.24 13.62
C LEU A 13 28.46 36.37 14.45
N LEU A 14 27.34 36.93 14.88
CA LEU A 14 26.19 36.18 15.38
C LEU A 14 25.65 35.32 14.24
N THR A 15 26.10 34.06 14.16
CA THR A 15 25.47 33.05 13.29
C THR A 15 24.11 32.73 13.88
N VAL A 16 23.05 33.29 13.29
CA VAL A 16 21.68 32.83 13.54
C VAL A 16 21.55 31.47 12.86
N SER A 17 21.77 30.41 13.63
CA SER A 17 21.49 29.04 13.18
C SER A 17 19.97 28.91 13.03
N PHE A 18 19.47 29.08 11.80
CA PHE A 18 18.16 28.56 11.45
C PHE A 18 18.26 27.04 11.55
N SER A 19 17.62 26.47 12.57
CA SER A 19 17.32 25.05 12.57
C SER A 19 16.39 24.77 11.40
N ALA A 20 16.95 24.41 10.25
CA ALA A 20 16.20 23.80 9.16
C ALA A 20 15.68 22.48 9.71
N PHE A 21 14.45 22.47 10.22
CA PHE A 21 13.81 21.23 10.63
C PHE A 21 13.67 20.37 9.37
N PRO A 22 14.19 19.13 9.36
CA PRO A 22 14.01 18.25 8.22
C PRO A 22 12.51 18.08 7.94
N GLN A 23 12.07 18.56 6.78
CA GLN A 23 10.75 18.32 6.23
C GLN A 23 10.61 16.81 6.02
N LYS A 24 9.59 16.20 6.64
CA LYS A 24 9.34 14.78 6.47
C LYS A 24 8.63 14.58 5.14
N SER A 25 9.36 14.06 4.15
CA SER A 25 8.78 13.61 2.89
C SER A 25 8.67 12.08 2.86
N LEU A 26 7.58 11.59 2.31
CA LEU A 26 7.29 10.17 2.09
C LEU A 26 6.68 9.99 0.70
N VAL A 27 7.25 9.10 -0.10
CA VAL A 27 6.65 8.67 -1.36
C VAL A 27 5.96 7.34 -1.13
N ILE A 28 4.69 7.25 -1.51
CA ILE A 28 3.95 5.99 -1.52
C ILE A 28 3.71 5.62 -2.97
N LEU A 29 4.21 4.45 -3.36
CA LEU A 29 3.92 3.80 -4.61
C LEU A 29 2.88 2.71 -4.39
N HIS A 30 2.02 2.49 -5.37
CA HIS A 30 1.06 1.40 -5.26
C HIS A 30 0.62 0.81 -6.59
N THR A 31 0.15 -0.43 -6.51
CA THR A 31 -0.53 -1.17 -7.57
C THR A 31 -1.78 -1.85 -7.03
N ASN A 32 -2.61 -2.34 -7.94
CA ASN A 32 -3.77 -3.19 -7.66
C ASN A 32 -4.06 -4.03 -8.91
N ASP A 33 -4.70 -5.19 -8.71
CA ASP A 33 -5.27 -6.01 -9.77
C ASP A 33 -4.26 -6.33 -10.89
N THR A 34 -3.01 -6.63 -10.51
CA THR A 34 -1.96 -6.89 -11.51
C THR A 34 -2.22 -8.18 -12.29
N HIS A 35 -3.06 -9.07 -11.77
CA HIS A 35 -3.61 -10.24 -12.44
C HIS A 35 -2.55 -11.06 -13.19
N SER A 36 -1.53 -11.50 -12.46
CA SER A 36 -0.46 -12.34 -13.01
C SER A 36 0.20 -11.71 -14.26
N ARG A 37 0.20 -10.37 -14.38
CA ARG A 37 0.80 -9.68 -15.54
C ARG A 37 2.31 -9.62 -15.42
N ILE A 38 2.94 -10.77 -15.68
CA ILE A 38 4.39 -10.94 -15.69
C ILE A 38 5.01 -10.26 -16.91
N GLU A 39 4.49 -10.56 -18.10
CA GLU A 39 4.91 -9.96 -19.36
C GLU A 39 4.10 -8.72 -19.73
N PRO A 40 4.61 -7.86 -20.62
CA PRO A 40 3.81 -6.82 -21.25
C PRO A 40 2.55 -7.38 -21.92
N LEU A 41 1.52 -6.54 -22.00
CA LEU A 41 0.36 -6.81 -22.83
C LEU A 41 0.78 -6.91 -24.31
N PRO A 42 0.15 -7.79 -25.10
CA PRO A 42 0.49 -7.93 -26.51
C PRO A 42 0.23 -6.62 -27.27
N GLU A 43 0.94 -6.41 -28.38
CA GLU A 43 0.73 -5.24 -29.26
C GLU A 43 -0.70 -5.17 -29.82
N THR A 44 -1.44 -6.28 -29.78
CA THR A 44 -2.85 -6.36 -30.18
C THR A 44 -3.83 -6.04 -29.06
N ASP A 45 -3.38 -5.73 -27.83
CA ASP A 45 -4.28 -5.34 -26.75
C ASP A 45 -5.03 -4.06 -27.11
N ARG A 46 -6.35 -4.08 -26.89
CA ARG A 46 -7.24 -2.99 -27.33
C ARG A 46 -7.11 -1.71 -26.52
N THR A 47 -6.53 -1.79 -25.32
CA THR A 47 -6.52 -0.71 -24.34
C THR A 47 -5.12 -0.18 -24.09
N PHE A 48 -4.14 -1.06 -23.93
CA PHE A 48 -2.77 -0.72 -23.53
C PHE A 48 -1.74 -1.59 -24.25
N PRO A 49 -1.65 -1.53 -25.58
CA PRO A 49 -0.74 -2.37 -26.37
C PRO A 49 0.71 -2.15 -25.94
N GLY A 50 1.45 -3.25 -25.75
CA GLY A 50 2.86 -3.23 -25.37
C GLY A 50 3.18 -2.74 -23.96
N ARG A 51 2.17 -2.39 -23.13
CA ARG A 51 2.37 -1.82 -21.78
C ARG A 51 2.32 -2.88 -20.66
N GLY A 52 2.68 -2.47 -19.44
CA GLY A 52 2.73 -3.34 -18.27
C GLY A 52 3.98 -4.22 -18.23
N GLY A 53 3.87 -5.34 -17.52
CA GLY A 53 4.95 -6.28 -17.25
C GLY A 53 5.73 -5.95 -15.97
N VAL A 54 6.20 -7.00 -15.30
CA VAL A 54 6.94 -6.93 -14.03
C VAL A 54 8.26 -6.19 -14.20
N GLU A 55 9.02 -6.47 -15.26
CA GLU A 55 10.34 -5.87 -15.47
C GLU A 55 10.28 -4.33 -15.53
N ARG A 56 9.35 -3.79 -16.33
CA ARG A 56 9.19 -2.33 -16.45
C ARG A 56 8.71 -1.70 -15.15
N ARG A 57 7.82 -2.37 -14.44
CA ARG A 57 7.36 -1.95 -13.12
C ARG A 57 8.53 -1.90 -12.13
N ALA A 58 9.37 -2.94 -12.10
CA ALA A 58 10.55 -3.00 -11.24
C ALA A 58 11.55 -1.87 -11.56
N ILE A 59 11.83 -1.61 -12.83
CA ILE A 59 12.72 -0.51 -13.27
C ILE A 59 12.17 0.84 -12.80
N LEU A 60 10.88 1.10 -12.99
CA LEU A 60 10.25 2.35 -12.57
C LEU A 60 10.33 2.54 -11.04
N ILE A 61 10.03 1.49 -10.27
CA ILE A 61 10.10 1.52 -8.81
C ILE A 61 11.53 1.78 -8.34
N ASP A 62 12.52 1.10 -8.94
CA ASP A 62 13.93 1.28 -8.61
C ASP A 62 14.43 2.70 -8.93
N GLN A 63 14.04 3.27 -10.07
CA GLN A 63 14.33 4.67 -10.42
C GLN A 63 13.79 5.63 -9.35
N ILE A 64 12.52 5.47 -8.96
CA ILE A 64 11.90 6.34 -7.94
C ILE A 64 12.62 6.18 -6.59
N ARG A 65 13.03 4.97 -6.21
CA ARG A 65 13.80 4.73 -4.97
C ARG A 65 15.19 5.33 -5.00
N LYS A 66 15.84 5.44 -6.16
CA LYS A 66 17.12 6.15 -6.31
C LYS A 66 16.98 7.65 -6.12
N GLU A 67 15.84 8.21 -6.53
CA GLU A 67 15.54 9.64 -6.42
C GLU A 67 15.00 10.04 -5.03
N ASN A 68 14.40 9.11 -4.29
CA ASN A 68 13.67 9.39 -3.05
C ASN A 68 14.13 8.51 -1.89
N LYS A 69 14.50 9.11 -0.76
CA LYS A 69 15.01 8.38 0.41
C LYS A 69 13.95 7.55 1.15
N ASN A 70 12.71 8.04 1.18
CA ASN A 70 11.62 7.49 1.96
C ASN A 70 10.52 7.00 1.02
N VAL A 71 10.62 5.77 0.55
CA VAL A 71 9.62 5.17 -0.34
C VAL A 71 8.97 3.99 0.35
N LEU A 72 7.65 3.87 0.21
CA LEU A 72 6.87 2.67 0.52
C LEU A 72 6.20 2.18 -0.76
N LEU A 73 6.06 0.87 -0.91
CA LEU A 73 5.36 0.23 -2.03
C LEU A 73 4.25 -0.69 -1.52
N PHE A 74 3.03 -0.50 -2.00
CA PHE A 74 1.87 -1.28 -1.58
C PHE A 74 1.14 -1.95 -2.76
N ASP A 75 0.44 -3.06 -2.49
CA ASP A 75 -0.49 -3.66 -3.44
C ASP A 75 -1.87 -3.85 -2.81
N ALA A 76 -2.94 -3.50 -3.55
CA ALA A 76 -4.31 -3.64 -3.09
C ALA A 76 -5.00 -4.96 -3.51
N GLY A 77 -4.25 -6.03 -3.82
CA GLY A 77 -4.79 -7.37 -4.04
C GLY A 77 -5.07 -7.69 -5.52
N ASP A 78 -5.50 -8.93 -5.77
CA ASP A 78 -5.61 -9.52 -7.11
C ASP A 78 -4.30 -9.44 -7.91
N PHE A 79 -3.18 -9.74 -7.23
CA PHE A 79 -1.89 -9.89 -7.90
C PHE A 79 -1.72 -11.29 -8.51
N LEU A 80 -2.47 -12.27 -8.01
CA LEU A 80 -2.63 -13.59 -8.60
C LEU A 80 -3.68 -13.59 -9.74
N GLN A 81 -3.83 -14.74 -10.41
CA GLN A 81 -4.78 -15.05 -11.49
C GLN A 81 -4.77 -14.13 -12.72
N GLY A 82 -4.96 -14.68 -13.92
CA GLY A 82 -5.26 -13.88 -15.13
C GLY A 82 -4.32 -14.11 -16.31
N THR A 83 -3.22 -14.84 -16.12
CA THR A 83 -2.40 -15.38 -17.20
C THR A 83 -2.10 -16.86 -17.00
N PRO A 84 -1.61 -17.57 -18.04
CA PRO A 84 -1.09 -18.92 -17.87
C PRO A 84 0.01 -19.08 -16.82
N TYR A 85 0.74 -18.00 -16.45
CA TYR A 85 1.75 -18.06 -15.39
C TYR A 85 1.14 -18.55 -14.07
N PHE A 86 0.02 -17.98 -13.64
CA PHE A 86 -0.65 -18.42 -12.42
C PHE A 86 -1.15 -19.87 -12.52
N ASN A 87 -1.63 -20.29 -13.69
CA ASN A 87 -2.12 -21.65 -13.89
C ASN A 87 -1.01 -22.71 -13.77
N LEU A 88 0.19 -22.38 -14.25
CA LEU A 88 1.35 -23.28 -14.27
C LEU A 88 2.15 -23.23 -12.96
N PHE A 89 2.36 -22.04 -12.40
CA PHE A 89 3.28 -21.82 -11.28
C PHE A 89 2.58 -21.49 -9.95
N LYS A 90 1.24 -21.40 -9.94
CA LYS A 90 0.42 -21.28 -8.72
C LYS A 90 0.82 -20.13 -7.79
N GLY A 91 1.28 -19.01 -8.34
CA GLY A 91 1.63 -17.80 -7.58
C GLY A 91 3.13 -17.62 -7.29
N GLU A 92 3.97 -18.62 -7.57
CA GLU A 92 5.42 -18.55 -7.31
C GLU A 92 6.10 -17.41 -8.09
N VAL A 93 5.71 -17.20 -9.35
CA VAL A 93 6.34 -16.17 -10.20
C VAL A 93 5.93 -14.78 -9.72
N GLU A 94 4.65 -14.61 -9.37
CA GLU A 94 4.08 -13.38 -8.85
C GLU A 94 4.74 -12.98 -7.54
N ILE A 95 4.79 -13.88 -6.57
CA ILE A 95 5.32 -13.57 -5.23
C ILE A 95 6.82 -13.28 -5.28
N LYS A 96 7.61 -14.08 -6.01
CA LYS A 96 9.05 -13.82 -6.17
C LYS A 96 9.33 -12.49 -6.86
N SER A 97 8.52 -12.14 -7.86
CA SER A 97 8.62 -10.83 -8.51
C SER A 97 8.35 -9.69 -7.54
N MET A 98 7.32 -9.82 -6.70
CA MET A 98 6.99 -8.82 -5.68
C MET A 98 8.04 -8.73 -4.59
N ASN A 99 8.64 -9.85 -4.16
CA ASN A 99 9.76 -9.85 -3.22
C ASN A 99 10.96 -9.08 -3.78
N LEU A 100 11.33 -9.34 -5.04
CA LEU A 100 12.43 -8.63 -5.72
C LEU A 100 12.13 -7.13 -5.89
N MET A 101 10.86 -6.77 -6.11
CA MET A 101 10.41 -5.37 -6.12
C MET A 101 10.31 -4.77 -4.71
N GLY A 102 10.45 -5.55 -3.64
CA GLY A 102 10.43 -5.09 -2.25
C GLY A 102 9.15 -4.36 -1.87
N TYR A 103 7.99 -5.00 -2.04
CA TYR A 103 6.73 -4.47 -1.48
C TYR A 103 6.84 -4.34 0.04
N ASP A 104 6.24 -3.30 0.62
CA ASP A 104 6.26 -3.06 2.06
C ASP A 104 5.02 -3.63 2.78
N ALA A 105 3.90 -3.77 2.07
CA ALA A 105 2.70 -4.49 2.51
C ALA A 105 1.76 -4.74 1.32
N VAL A 106 0.95 -5.80 1.40
CA VAL A 106 -0.10 -6.09 0.40
C VAL A 106 -1.37 -6.54 1.10
N THR A 107 -2.53 -6.35 0.47
CA THR A 107 -3.79 -6.98 0.91
C THR A 107 -4.18 -8.13 -0.02
N LEU A 108 -5.24 -8.86 0.36
CA LEU A 108 -5.83 -9.92 -0.45
C LEU A 108 -6.97 -9.37 -1.32
N GLY A 109 -7.03 -9.81 -2.56
CA GLY A 109 -8.22 -9.74 -3.39
C GLY A 109 -9.00 -11.05 -3.38
N ASN A 110 -10.04 -11.11 -4.22
CA ASN A 110 -10.84 -12.32 -4.33
C ASN A 110 -10.11 -13.43 -5.09
N HIS A 111 -9.24 -13.07 -6.04
CA HIS A 111 -8.52 -14.04 -6.87
C HIS A 111 -7.36 -14.74 -6.17
N GLU A 112 -6.91 -14.22 -5.02
CA GLU A 112 -5.95 -14.92 -4.17
C GLU A 112 -6.46 -16.28 -3.68
N PHE A 113 -7.78 -16.50 -3.71
CA PHE A 113 -8.45 -17.72 -3.27
C PHE A 113 -8.79 -18.68 -4.41
N ASP A 114 -8.45 -18.39 -5.67
CA ASP A 114 -8.92 -19.19 -6.82
C ASP A 114 -8.49 -20.66 -6.76
N TYR A 115 -7.30 -20.95 -6.21
CA TYR A 115 -6.83 -22.32 -5.96
C TYR A 115 -6.97 -22.78 -4.49
N GLY A 116 -7.74 -22.05 -3.69
CA GLY A 116 -8.02 -22.37 -2.29
C GLY A 116 -6.89 -22.06 -1.32
N LEU A 117 -7.16 -22.29 -0.04
CA LEU A 117 -6.29 -21.88 1.06
C LEU A 117 -4.92 -22.57 1.06
N GLU A 118 -4.79 -23.78 0.51
CA GLU A 118 -3.50 -24.49 0.46
C GLU A 118 -2.49 -23.76 -0.45
N ILE A 119 -2.93 -23.29 -1.61
CA ILE A 119 -2.06 -22.52 -2.51
C ILE A 119 -1.79 -21.14 -1.94
N LEU A 120 -2.82 -20.49 -1.39
CA LEU A 120 -2.64 -19.19 -0.75
C LEU A 120 -1.67 -19.27 0.45
N GLU A 121 -1.66 -20.37 1.20
CA GLU A 121 -0.68 -20.62 2.26
C GLU A 121 0.75 -20.69 1.72
N LYS A 122 0.97 -21.40 0.61
CA LYS A 122 2.30 -21.48 -0.03
C LYS A 122 2.77 -20.10 -0.47
N VAL A 123 1.90 -19.34 -1.13
CA VAL A 123 2.19 -17.95 -1.54
C VAL A 123 2.53 -17.08 -0.32
N ALA A 124 1.73 -17.14 0.74
CA ALA A 124 1.95 -16.33 1.94
C ALA A 124 3.25 -16.69 2.67
N ARG A 125 3.67 -17.96 2.64
CA ARG A 125 4.95 -18.40 3.22
C ARG A 125 6.17 -17.95 2.42
N GLU A 126 6.01 -17.72 1.13
CA GLU A 126 7.08 -17.22 0.26
C GLU A 126 7.19 -15.68 0.24
N ALA A 127 6.22 -14.97 0.81
CA ALA A 127 6.23 -13.51 0.85
C ALA A 127 7.31 -12.97 1.80
N ASP A 128 8.16 -12.05 1.30
CA ASP A 128 9.14 -11.33 2.11
C ASP A 128 8.55 -10.06 2.77
N PHE A 129 7.25 -9.88 2.63
CA PHE A 129 6.49 -8.72 3.10
C PHE A 129 5.19 -9.16 3.77
N PRO A 130 4.64 -8.34 4.69
CA PRO A 130 3.39 -8.68 5.35
C PRO A 130 2.21 -8.62 4.37
N ILE A 131 1.37 -9.64 4.45
CA ILE A 131 0.03 -9.62 3.86
C ILE A 131 -0.94 -9.21 4.97
N VAL A 132 -1.76 -8.19 4.71
CA VAL A 132 -2.70 -7.62 5.68
C VAL A 132 -4.15 -7.87 5.29
N SER A 133 -4.96 -8.25 6.26
CA SER A 133 -6.42 -8.34 6.14
C SER A 133 -7.02 -8.23 7.54
N SER A 134 -7.70 -7.12 7.81
CA SER A 134 -8.33 -6.84 9.09
C SER A 134 -9.69 -7.53 9.24
N ASN A 135 -10.45 -7.67 8.15
CA ASN A 135 -11.83 -8.16 8.20
C ASN A 135 -12.02 -9.60 7.71
N TYR A 136 -10.96 -10.29 7.28
CA TYR A 136 -10.94 -11.76 7.24
C TYR A 136 -10.18 -12.32 8.44
N ASP A 137 -10.83 -13.19 9.21
CA ASP A 137 -10.22 -13.95 10.29
C ASP A 137 -9.82 -15.34 9.81
N PHE A 138 -8.50 -15.57 9.79
CA PHE A 138 -7.84 -16.80 9.38
C PHE A 138 -7.48 -17.73 10.54
N SER A 139 -7.90 -17.44 11.78
CA SER A 139 -7.49 -18.16 12.98
C SER A 139 -7.81 -19.66 12.97
N GLN A 140 -8.78 -20.09 12.16
CA GLN A 140 -9.22 -21.48 11.98
C GLN A 140 -8.81 -22.06 10.62
N THR A 141 -7.79 -21.49 9.99
CA THR A 141 -7.31 -21.88 8.65
C THR A 141 -5.80 -22.13 8.66
N PRO A 142 -5.23 -22.74 7.60
CA PRO A 142 -3.77 -22.87 7.46
C PRO A 142 -3.04 -21.52 7.39
N LEU A 143 -3.73 -20.42 7.07
CA LEU A 143 -3.19 -19.06 7.00
C LEU A 143 -3.02 -18.38 8.36
N LYS A 144 -3.31 -19.08 9.46
CA LYS A 144 -3.08 -18.56 10.81
C LYS A 144 -1.64 -18.10 10.99
N ASN A 145 -1.47 -16.86 11.47
CA ASN A 145 -0.18 -16.18 11.66
C ASN A 145 0.63 -15.92 10.37
N LEU A 146 0.04 -16.12 9.18
CA LEU A 146 0.65 -15.72 7.91
C LEU A 146 0.06 -14.43 7.37
N ILE A 147 -1.17 -14.11 7.78
CA ILE A 147 -1.88 -12.89 7.42
C ILE A 147 -2.09 -12.07 8.68
N GLU A 148 -1.61 -10.83 8.65
CA GLU A 148 -1.68 -9.90 9.77
C GLU A 148 -2.96 -9.07 9.71
N GLN A 149 -3.56 -8.74 10.86
CA GLN A 149 -4.71 -7.84 10.87
C GLN A 149 -4.32 -6.41 10.47
N TYR A 150 -3.11 -5.99 10.83
CA TYR A 150 -2.53 -4.69 10.49
C TYR A 150 -1.02 -4.76 10.66
N VAL A 151 -0.29 -3.82 10.06
CA VAL A 151 1.13 -3.61 10.33
C VAL A 151 1.44 -2.15 10.63
N ILE A 152 2.56 -1.92 11.31
CA ILE A 152 3.06 -0.58 11.61
C ILE A 152 4.45 -0.45 11.03
N LEU A 153 4.58 0.36 9.99
CA LEU A 153 5.82 0.63 9.29
C LEU A 153 6.45 1.93 9.81
N LYS A 154 7.79 2.01 9.76
CA LYS A 154 8.53 3.21 10.11
C LYS A 154 9.36 3.67 8.92
N ARG A 155 9.10 4.88 8.42
CA ARG A 155 9.81 5.47 7.27
C ARG A 155 9.89 6.99 7.43
N GLY A 156 11.03 7.61 7.14
CA GLY A 156 11.17 9.07 7.25
C GLY A 156 10.85 9.66 8.63
N GLY A 157 11.00 8.87 9.70
CA GLY A 157 10.60 9.27 11.06
C GLY A 157 9.08 9.34 11.28
N LEU A 158 8.28 8.74 10.40
CA LEU A 158 6.84 8.56 10.53
C LEU A 158 6.51 7.14 10.97
N ARG A 159 5.40 6.99 11.68
CA ARG A 159 4.76 5.73 11.98
C ARG A 159 3.52 5.58 11.11
N ILE A 160 3.56 4.64 10.17
CA ILE A 160 2.50 4.40 9.19
C ILE A 160 1.77 3.13 9.60
N GLY A 161 0.51 3.26 10.00
CA GLY A 161 -0.38 2.12 10.21
C GLY A 161 -0.96 1.67 8.88
N VAL A 162 -0.91 0.38 8.59
CA VAL A 162 -1.46 -0.20 7.35
C VAL A 162 -2.48 -1.27 7.72
N ILE A 163 -3.69 -1.13 7.20
CA ILE A 163 -4.80 -2.09 7.38
C ILE A 163 -5.21 -2.66 6.02
N GLY A 164 -5.74 -3.89 6.01
CA GLY A 164 -6.33 -4.51 4.82
C GLY A 164 -7.84 -4.65 4.97
N ILE A 165 -8.63 -4.24 3.98
CA ILE A 165 -10.09 -4.40 4.00
C ILE A 165 -10.55 -5.08 2.72
N ASN A 166 -11.18 -6.24 2.85
CA ASN A 166 -11.41 -7.17 1.75
C ASN A 166 -12.93 -7.35 1.51
N ILE A 167 -13.31 -7.60 0.26
CA ILE A 167 -14.72 -7.72 -0.17
C ILE A 167 -15.44 -8.91 0.47
N GLN A 168 -16.76 -8.93 0.48
CA GLN A 168 -17.48 -10.12 0.93
C GLN A 168 -17.19 -11.32 0.00
N PRO A 169 -16.67 -12.45 0.52
CA PRO A 169 -16.27 -13.58 -0.34
C PRO A 169 -17.46 -14.32 -0.95
N ARG A 170 -18.63 -14.30 -0.28
CA ARG A 170 -19.82 -15.01 -0.73
C ARG A 170 -20.30 -14.48 -2.09
N GLY A 171 -20.29 -15.36 -3.09
CA GLY A 171 -20.71 -15.06 -4.45
C GLY A 171 -19.57 -14.62 -5.38
N LEU A 172 -18.37 -14.40 -4.84
CA LEU A 172 -17.15 -14.08 -5.60
C LEU A 172 -16.12 -15.20 -5.54
N ILE A 173 -16.05 -15.90 -4.41
CA ILE A 173 -15.10 -16.98 -4.15
C ILE A 173 -15.90 -18.29 -3.99
N ALA A 174 -15.37 -19.39 -4.52
CA ALA A 174 -15.95 -20.72 -4.29
C ALA A 174 -15.95 -21.04 -2.79
N THR A 175 -17.07 -21.52 -2.24
CA THR A 175 -17.24 -21.71 -0.78
C THR A 175 -16.15 -22.60 -0.15
N ASN A 176 -15.71 -23.64 -0.87
CA ASN A 176 -14.66 -24.54 -0.38
C ASN A 176 -13.27 -23.88 -0.36
N ASN A 177 -13.06 -22.80 -1.10
CA ASN A 177 -11.76 -22.14 -1.22
C ASN A 177 -11.44 -21.18 -0.07
N TYR A 178 -12.41 -20.89 0.80
CA TYR A 178 -12.21 -20.07 2.00
C TYR A 178 -12.82 -20.71 3.26
N GLU A 179 -12.97 -22.04 3.26
CA GLU A 179 -13.54 -22.76 4.40
C GLU A 179 -12.74 -22.50 5.70
N GLY A 180 -13.46 -22.24 6.80
CA GLY A 180 -12.87 -21.86 8.09
C GLY A 180 -12.51 -20.38 8.24
N MET A 181 -12.39 -19.63 7.15
CA MET A 181 -12.20 -18.18 7.20
C MET A 181 -13.50 -17.48 7.59
N LYS A 182 -13.45 -16.55 8.55
CA LYS A 182 -14.61 -15.75 8.93
C LYS A 182 -14.53 -14.36 8.33
N PHE A 183 -15.66 -13.87 7.84
CA PHE A 183 -15.82 -12.53 7.32
C PHE A 183 -16.42 -11.61 8.38
N HIS A 184 -15.82 -10.45 8.59
CA HIS A 184 -16.30 -9.37 9.44
C HIS A 184 -16.74 -8.17 8.60
N GLU A 185 -17.69 -7.39 9.13
CA GLU A 185 -18.24 -6.23 8.43
C GLU A 185 -17.14 -5.18 8.18
N PRO A 186 -16.89 -4.79 6.91
CA PRO A 186 -15.74 -3.96 6.53
C PRO A 186 -15.64 -2.62 7.27
N ILE A 187 -16.74 -1.86 7.36
CA ILE A 187 -16.71 -0.48 7.88
C ILE A 187 -16.44 -0.46 9.38
N LYS A 188 -17.10 -1.35 10.12
CA LYS A 188 -16.89 -1.53 11.56
C LYS A 188 -15.45 -1.94 11.83
N THR A 189 -14.95 -2.95 11.14
CA THR A 189 -13.57 -3.43 11.34
C THR A 189 -12.53 -2.39 10.97
N ALA A 190 -12.73 -1.65 9.88
CA ALA A 190 -11.86 -0.56 9.49
C ALA A 190 -11.79 0.53 10.57
N ASN A 191 -12.94 0.95 11.11
CA ASN A 191 -13.01 1.93 12.19
C ASN A 191 -12.31 1.46 13.48
N GLU A 192 -12.58 0.23 13.92
CA GLU A 192 -11.97 -0.33 15.14
C GLU A 192 -10.44 -0.42 15.00
N THR A 193 -9.96 -0.89 13.85
CA THR A 193 -8.52 -1.08 13.60
C THR A 193 -7.81 0.25 13.40
N ALA A 194 -8.40 1.18 12.63
CA ALA A 194 -7.84 2.52 12.45
C ALA A 194 -7.77 3.29 13.78
N ASN A 195 -8.82 3.20 14.61
CA ASN A 195 -8.82 3.83 15.92
C ASN A 195 -7.74 3.26 16.83
N LEU A 196 -7.54 1.94 16.83
CA LEU A 196 -6.44 1.29 17.56
C LEU A 196 -5.07 1.84 17.12
N LEU A 197 -4.83 1.92 15.81
CA LEU A 197 -3.59 2.42 15.23
C LEU A 197 -3.33 3.88 15.57
N ARG A 198 -4.37 4.73 15.53
CA ARG A 198 -4.27 6.15 15.87
C ARG A 198 -4.09 6.37 17.36
N SER A 199 -4.97 5.80 18.18
CA SER A 199 -5.09 6.13 19.61
C SER A 199 -4.02 5.44 20.47
N LYS A 200 -3.80 4.13 20.28
CA LYS A 200 -2.86 3.33 21.08
C LYS A 200 -1.47 3.39 20.48
N TYR A 201 -1.37 3.12 19.18
CA TYR A 201 -0.08 3.06 18.51
C TYR A 201 0.38 4.39 17.95
N LYS A 202 -0.35 5.50 18.11
CA LYS A 202 0.11 6.85 17.72
C LYS A 202 0.67 6.89 16.29
N CYS A 203 0.01 6.21 15.35
CA CYS A 203 0.37 6.28 13.94
C CYS A 203 0.10 7.70 13.42
N ASP A 204 1.06 8.23 12.66
CA ASP A 204 0.99 9.55 12.03
C ASP A 204 0.10 9.50 10.79
N ILE A 205 0.16 8.39 10.04
CA ILE A 205 -0.63 8.14 8.84
C ILE A 205 -1.28 6.75 8.97
N ILE A 206 -2.53 6.62 8.56
CA ILE A 206 -3.23 5.34 8.42
C ILE A 206 -3.61 5.13 6.95
N VAL A 207 -3.04 4.08 6.36
CA VAL A 207 -3.29 3.63 4.99
C VAL A 207 -4.18 2.39 5.02
N CYS A 208 -5.30 2.44 4.32
CA CYS A 208 -6.17 1.31 4.08
C CYS A 208 -5.89 0.72 2.69
N LEU A 209 -5.41 -0.52 2.64
CA LEU A 209 -5.32 -1.32 1.42
C LEU A 209 -6.67 -2.03 1.24
N SER A 210 -7.51 -1.49 0.37
CA SER A 210 -8.87 -1.95 0.18
C SER A 210 -9.01 -2.76 -1.10
N HIS A 211 -9.68 -3.90 -1.01
CA HIS A 211 -10.13 -4.67 -2.17
C HIS A 211 -11.67 -4.73 -2.22
N LEU A 212 -12.35 -3.65 -1.84
CA LEU A 212 -13.82 -3.56 -1.86
C LEU A 212 -14.39 -3.13 -3.21
N GLY A 213 -13.59 -2.46 -4.04
CA GLY A 213 -14.05 -1.79 -5.25
C GLY A 213 -14.36 -0.31 -5.02
N TYR A 214 -14.18 0.51 -6.08
CA TYR A 214 -14.14 1.97 -5.97
C TYR A 214 -15.37 2.60 -5.31
N LEU A 215 -16.59 2.18 -5.68
CA LEU A 215 -17.81 2.76 -5.08
C LEU A 215 -17.90 2.46 -3.57
N SER A 216 -17.47 1.26 -3.17
CA SER A 216 -17.41 0.86 -1.76
C SER A 216 -16.28 1.58 -1.02
N ASP A 217 -15.17 1.90 -1.69
CA ASP A 217 -14.09 2.73 -1.12
C ASP A 217 -14.55 4.16 -0.85
N LEU A 218 -15.38 4.75 -1.71
CA LEU A 218 -16.00 6.06 -1.45
C LEU A 218 -16.86 6.02 -0.19
N ASN A 219 -17.73 5.01 -0.09
CA ASN A 219 -18.57 4.81 1.08
C ASN A 219 -17.75 4.51 2.35
N LEU A 220 -16.66 3.74 2.24
CA LEU A 220 -15.75 3.46 3.34
C LEU A 220 -15.11 4.75 3.86
N ALA A 221 -14.63 5.62 2.96
CA ALA A 221 -14.06 6.91 3.33
C ALA A 221 -15.08 7.77 4.10
N GLU A 222 -16.31 7.86 3.62
CA GLU A 222 -17.39 8.66 4.22
C GLU A 222 -17.88 8.07 5.56
N SER A 223 -17.74 6.76 5.76
CA SER A 223 -18.26 6.02 6.93
C SER A 223 -17.22 5.71 8.00
N THR A 224 -15.99 6.20 7.85
CA THR A 224 -14.89 5.91 8.78
C THR A 224 -14.38 7.15 9.51
N LYS A 225 -13.51 6.91 10.50
CA LYS A 225 -12.67 7.91 11.16
C LYS A 225 -11.21 7.44 11.07
N ASP A 226 -10.29 8.34 11.38
CA ASP A 226 -8.85 8.05 11.52
C ASP A 226 -8.09 7.57 10.25
N ILE A 227 -8.75 7.08 9.19
CA ILE A 227 -8.11 6.71 7.92
C ILE A 227 -7.78 7.99 7.13
N ASP A 228 -6.54 8.08 6.62
CA ASP A 228 -6.09 9.22 5.80
C ASP A 228 -6.11 8.90 4.30
N ILE A 229 -5.76 7.65 3.96
CA ILE A 229 -5.53 7.19 2.58
C ILE A 229 -6.20 5.84 2.38
N ILE A 230 -6.91 5.69 1.27
CA ILE A 230 -7.40 4.41 0.76
C ILE A 230 -6.71 4.13 -0.57
N ILE A 231 -6.02 2.99 -0.65
CA ILE A 231 -5.49 2.45 -1.89
C ILE A 231 -6.37 1.26 -2.25
N GLY A 232 -7.22 1.44 -3.26
CA GLY A 232 -8.25 0.50 -3.66
C GLY A 232 -7.81 -0.46 -4.78
N GLY A 233 -8.58 -1.52 -4.95
CA GLY A 233 -8.52 -2.48 -6.06
C GLY A 233 -9.90 -2.97 -6.50
N HIS A 234 -9.98 -4.17 -7.05
CA HIS A 234 -11.18 -4.93 -7.45
C HIS A 234 -11.93 -4.38 -8.67
N SER A 235 -12.21 -3.08 -8.70
CA SER A 235 -13.09 -2.46 -9.70
C SER A 235 -12.40 -2.06 -11.01
N HIS A 236 -11.08 -2.23 -11.07
CA HIS A 236 -10.21 -1.83 -12.18
C HIS A 236 -10.36 -0.35 -12.56
N THR A 237 -10.65 0.50 -11.58
CA THR A 237 -10.92 1.92 -11.82
C THR A 237 -9.60 2.64 -12.10
N TYR A 238 -9.52 3.35 -13.23
CA TYR A 238 -8.42 4.26 -13.51
C TYR A 238 -8.73 5.64 -12.94
N LEU A 239 -7.91 6.10 -11.98
CA LEU A 239 -7.97 7.45 -11.45
C LEU A 239 -6.74 8.24 -11.92
N LYS A 240 -6.97 9.30 -12.69
CA LYS A 240 -5.89 10.22 -13.08
C LYS A 240 -5.41 11.03 -11.87
N GLU A 241 -6.35 11.43 -11.02
CA GLU A 241 -6.13 12.15 -9.77
C GLU A 241 -6.89 11.40 -8.66
N PRO A 242 -6.43 11.43 -7.39
CA PRO A 242 -7.16 10.79 -6.31
C PRO A 242 -8.56 11.37 -6.17
N ALA A 243 -9.53 10.51 -5.88
CA ALA A 243 -10.81 10.98 -5.36
C ALA A 243 -10.61 11.47 -3.92
N VAL A 244 -11.40 12.45 -3.50
CA VAL A 244 -11.39 12.97 -2.13
C VAL A 244 -12.79 12.88 -1.57
N ARG A 245 -12.91 12.38 -0.33
CA ARG A 245 -14.14 12.35 0.46
C ARG A 245 -13.88 12.82 1.87
N GLN A 246 -14.91 13.36 2.51
CA GLN A 246 -14.84 13.73 3.92
C GLN A 246 -15.35 12.58 4.77
N ASN A 247 -14.57 12.24 5.78
CA ASN A 247 -14.93 11.20 6.73
C ASN A 247 -15.89 11.72 7.82
N LEU A 248 -16.25 10.87 8.79
CA LEU A 248 -17.17 11.25 9.87
C LEU A 248 -16.66 12.37 10.79
N GLU A 249 -15.42 12.81 10.65
CA GLU A 249 -14.80 13.94 11.36
C GLU A 249 -14.58 15.17 10.46
N ASN A 250 -15.16 15.17 9.26
CA ASN A 250 -14.96 16.19 8.22
C ASN A 250 -13.49 16.35 7.79
N LYS A 251 -12.68 15.30 7.94
CA LYS A 251 -11.30 15.26 7.41
C LYS A 251 -11.29 14.63 6.03
N ASP A 252 -10.46 15.17 5.15
CA ASP A 252 -10.28 14.64 3.80
C ASP A 252 -9.57 13.28 3.84
N VAL A 253 -10.12 12.32 3.10
CA VAL A 253 -9.57 11.00 2.81
C VAL A 253 -9.33 10.90 1.32
N LYS A 254 -8.10 10.56 0.94
CA LYS A 254 -7.71 10.40 -0.47
C LYS A 254 -7.85 8.95 -0.89
N ILE A 255 -8.54 8.71 -2.01
CA ILE A 255 -8.77 7.37 -2.57
C ILE A 255 -8.05 7.24 -3.91
N PHE A 256 -7.25 6.19 -4.05
CA PHE A 256 -6.44 5.90 -5.24
C PHE A 256 -6.74 4.53 -5.82
N GLN A 257 -6.59 4.38 -7.14
CA GLN A 257 -6.66 3.11 -7.87
C GLN A 257 -5.96 3.24 -9.22
N THR A 258 -5.32 2.18 -9.71
CA THR A 258 -4.38 2.20 -10.85
C THR A 258 -4.86 1.42 -12.06
N ASN A 259 -6.19 1.30 -12.25
CA ASN A 259 -6.78 0.37 -13.20
C ASN A 259 -6.47 -1.08 -12.80
N GLY A 260 -5.65 -1.80 -13.56
CA GLY A 260 -5.26 -3.19 -13.33
C GLY A 260 -4.24 -3.64 -14.37
N ARG A 261 -3.94 -4.94 -14.39
CA ARG A 261 -2.97 -5.61 -15.28
C ARG A 261 -1.55 -5.01 -15.18
N GLY A 262 -1.23 -4.35 -14.08
CA GLY A 262 0.11 -3.78 -13.84
C GLY A 262 0.56 -2.75 -14.88
N VAL A 263 -0.38 -2.09 -15.57
CA VAL A 263 -0.09 -1.08 -16.62
C VAL A 263 0.37 0.24 -16.01
N PHE A 264 -0.15 0.58 -14.83
CA PHE A 264 0.18 1.80 -14.11
C PHE A 264 0.77 1.46 -12.74
N VAL A 265 1.60 2.36 -12.24
CA VAL A 265 2.03 2.42 -10.84
C VAL A 265 1.59 3.78 -10.33
N GLY A 266 0.76 3.78 -9.29
CA GLY A 266 0.32 5.00 -8.63
C GLY A 266 1.44 5.56 -7.78
N ARG A 267 1.56 6.89 -7.73
CA ARG A 267 2.53 7.61 -6.90
C ARG A 267 1.82 8.71 -6.14
N MET A 268 2.12 8.81 -4.85
CA MET A 268 1.75 9.94 -4.03
C MET A 268 2.98 10.45 -3.28
N ASP A 269 3.18 11.75 -3.33
CA ASP A 269 4.22 12.46 -2.59
C ASP A 269 3.55 13.15 -1.39
N ILE A 270 3.93 12.74 -0.18
CA ILE A 270 3.41 13.27 1.07
C ILE A 270 4.49 14.13 1.72
N GLU A 271 4.16 15.40 1.93
CA GLU A 271 4.95 16.32 2.72
C GLU A 271 4.22 16.61 4.02
N LEU A 272 4.82 16.24 5.15
CA LEU A 272 4.27 16.56 6.46
C LEU A 272 4.99 17.78 7.03
N GLU A 273 4.24 18.86 7.16
CA GLU A 273 4.62 19.97 8.02
C GLU A 273 4.42 19.56 9.47
N LYS A 274 5.42 19.79 10.32
CA LYS A 274 5.27 19.58 11.75
C LYS A 274 4.21 20.56 12.26
N ALA A 275 3.08 20.07 12.76
CA ALA A 275 2.14 20.90 13.51
C ALA A 275 2.90 21.57 14.66
N ARG A 276 2.81 22.90 14.74
CA ARG A 276 3.47 23.73 15.75
C ARG A 276 2.93 23.44 17.15
#